data_AF-A0A174E9V6-F1
#
_entry.id   AF-A0A174E9V6-F1
#
_cell.length_a   1.000
_cell.length_b   1.000
_cell.length_c   1.000
_cell.angle_alpha   90.00
_cell.angle_beta   90.00
_cell.angle_gamma   90.00
#
_symmetry.space_group_name_H-M   'P 1'
#
loop_
_entity.id
_entity.type
_entity.pdbx_description
1 polymer ?
#
loop_
_entity_poly.entity_id
_entity_poly.type
_entity_poly.pdbx_seq_one_letter_code
_entity_poly.pdbx_strand_id
1 'polypeptide(L)'
;MKKKTVLFASCLLGTLAFSSCEKNLYDESKQPEKELQMKDLDIPADFQWKLTQVSETTVSSTIPTPTIVSFFLDEACSEEEKLATIPVYAETSSLPLSIPTYAKTLYAQYKNGSGAMIKATMPINPDGSFSLSINDNNNTTSRAVDIEDDIDYDKWEGVIYHPKNGWGTIMFEDQFPSLGDYDFNDFVVNYKVQFEVGKQKGNDYKSKQIVIGLRLKAVGGIFPYSPYLKLKEIKKHEAEVEMINAKTRKPLEVKYVDNKKNYLIIDCSELIKNLPKGESQYFNTERGALVSTDDLPEIIITIDLNVAKEVEEILEDDKFDLYLKRNDDGTEIHMNGIEPVGYKYPFKDSNLLPVYESDGDEEDDNYYFSKERLIWGLRVPGNIAHAVEKANFLKAYPGFWKWATSSGKNEQNWYGQGNADKSLLIYN
;
A
#
# COMPACT_ATOMS: atom_id res chain seq x y z
N MET A 1 77.80 -43.14 -5.29
CA MET A 1 78.46 -44.08 -4.34
C MET A 1 78.18 -43.52 -2.95
N LYS A 2 77.47 -44.15 -2.00
CA LYS A 2 77.46 -45.55 -1.54
C LYS A 2 76.03 -46.06 -1.32
N LYS A 3 75.92 -47.38 -1.33
CA LYS A 3 74.72 -48.23 -1.29
C LYS A 3 74.78 -49.09 -0.02
N LYS A 4 73.60 -49.54 0.44
CA LYS A 4 73.31 -50.63 1.41
C LYS A 4 73.32 -50.19 2.90
N THR A 5 72.41 -50.64 3.76
CA THR A 5 71.77 -51.97 3.87
C THR A 5 70.41 -51.91 4.57
N VAL A 6 69.52 -52.82 4.17
CA VAL A 6 68.17 -53.12 4.69
C VAL A 6 68.22 -53.82 6.05
N LEU A 7 67.23 -53.60 6.93
CA LEU A 7 66.70 -54.68 7.77
C LEU A 7 65.20 -54.50 8.04
N PHE A 8 64.42 -55.49 7.62
CA PHE A 8 63.03 -55.72 7.97
C PHE A 8 62.99 -56.39 9.36
N ALA A 9 62.13 -55.90 10.26
CA ALA A 9 61.70 -56.66 11.44
C ALA A 9 60.23 -56.33 11.71
N SER A 10 59.38 -57.34 11.57
CA SER A 10 57.98 -57.30 11.99
C SER A 10 57.89 -57.26 13.51
N CYS A 11 56.84 -56.62 14.03
CA CYS A 11 56.13 -57.11 15.20
C CYS A 11 54.76 -56.42 15.32
N LEU A 12 53.71 -57.25 15.35
CA LEU A 12 52.36 -56.91 15.78
C LEU A 12 52.37 -56.17 17.12
N LEU A 13 51.47 -55.20 17.28
CA LEU A 13 50.78 -54.79 18.52
C LEU A 13 49.71 -53.78 18.05
N GLY A 14 48.44 -54.17 17.93
CA GLY A 14 47.52 -54.24 19.05
C GLY A 14 46.60 -53.00 19.02
N THR A 15 45.50 -53.08 18.25
CA THR A 15 44.45 -52.06 18.22
C THR A 15 43.73 -52.02 19.57
N LEU A 16 43.99 -50.99 20.36
CA LEU A 16 43.16 -50.65 21.52
C LEU A 16 41.98 -49.79 21.03
N ALA A 17 40.80 -50.41 20.97
CA ALA A 17 39.54 -49.69 20.85
C ALA A 17 39.24 -49.02 22.19
N PHE A 18 39.34 -47.69 22.25
CA PHE A 18 38.76 -46.93 23.34
C PHE A 18 37.26 -46.82 23.11
N SER A 19 36.47 -47.59 23.86
CA SER A 19 35.04 -47.36 24.02
C SER A 19 34.84 -46.12 24.89
N SER A 20 34.72 -44.95 24.25
CA SER A 20 34.11 -43.80 24.89
C SER A 20 32.60 -43.98 24.87
N CYS A 21 32.00 -44.31 26.01
CA CYS A 21 30.58 -44.08 26.22
C CYS A 21 30.36 -42.57 26.33
N GLU A 22 30.26 -41.87 25.19
CA GLU A 22 29.55 -40.60 25.18
C GLU A 22 28.07 -40.90 25.45
N LYS A 23 27.61 -40.51 26.65
CA LYS A 23 26.18 -40.32 26.85
C LYS A 23 25.73 -39.29 25.83
N ASN A 24 24.82 -39.69 24.94
CA ASN A 24 24.07 -38.76 24.09
C ASN A 24 23.39 -37.72 25.00
N LEU A 25 24.02 -36.57 25.18
CA LEU A 25 23.40 -35.34 25.67
C LEU A 25 22.65 -34.71 24.50
N TYR A 26 21.68 -35.44 23.96
CA TYR A 26 20.68 -34.85 23.08
C TYR A 26 19.65 -34.21 24.01
N ASP A 27 19.81 -32.91 24.23
CA ASP A 27 18.90 -32.08 25.00
C ASP A 27 17.97 -31.38 24.01
N GLU A 28 16.77 -31.94 23.80
CA GLU A 28 15.74 -31.35 22.92
C GLU A 28 15.41 -29.90 23.31
N SER A 29 15.64 -29.51 24.58
CA SER A 29 15.40 -28.15 25.07
C SER A 29 16.44 -27.10 24.62
N LYS A 30 17.50 -27.53 23.93
CA LYS A 30 18.56 -26.66 23.37
C LYS A 30 18.52 -26.55 21.85
N GLN A 31 17.49 -27.07 21.19
CA GLN A 31 17.26 -26.70 19.80
C GLN A 31 16.96 -25.21 19.75
N PRO A 32 17.57 -24.44 18.82
CA PRO A 32 17.13 -23.07 18.59
C PRO A 32 15.63 -23.11 18.32
N GLU A 33 14.86 -22.28 19.02
CA GLU A 33 13.43 -22.14 18.74
C GLU A 33 13.25 -22.00 17.23
N LYS A 34 12.36 -22.82 16.66
CA LYS A 34 12.06 -22.77 15.22
C LYS A 34 11.71 -21.31 14.90
N GLU A 35 12.50 -20.71 14.03
CA GLU A 35 12.26 -19.34 13.60
C GLU A 35 10.87 -19.25 12.96
N LEU A 36 10.01 -18.40 13.52
CA LEU A 36 8.67 -18.12 12.98
C LEU A 36 8.80 -17.54 11.57
N GLN A 37 8.09 -18.14 10.61
CA GLN A 37 7.97 -17.65 9.26
C GLN A 37 6.54 -17.19 8.97
N MET A 38 6.35 -16.42 7.89
CA MET A 38 5.04 -15.95 7.45
C MET A 38 4.01 -17.10 7.28
N LYS A 39 4.46 -18.25 6.78
CA LYS A 39 3.64 -19.46 6.64
C LYS A 39 3.22 -20.15 7.95
N ASP A 40 3.82 -19.76 9.09
CA ASP A 40 3.45 -20.28 10.40
C ASP A 40 2.35 -19.41 11.07
N LEU A 41 1.88 -18.33 10.42
CA LEU A 41 0.82 -17.46 10.94
C LEU A 41 -0.54 -18.16 10.90
N ASP A 42 -1.27 -18.11 12.01
CA ASP A 42 -2.67 -18.51 12.11
C ASP A 42 -3.58 -17.31 11.78
N ILE A 43 -3.90 -17.15 10.49
CA ILE A 43 -4.65 -16.00 9.98
C ILE A 43 -6.16 -16.27 10.07
N PRO A 44 -6.92 -15.44 10.81
CA PRO A 44 -8.37 -15.61 10.92
C PRO A 44 -9.09 -15.50 9.59
N ALA A 45 -10.22 -16.20 9.48
CA ALA A 45 -10.97 -16.28 8.22
C ALA A 45 -11.62 -14.97 7.78
N ASP A 46 -11.90 -14.07 8.72
CA ASP A 46 -12.51 -12.76 8.49
C ASP A 46 -11.48 -11.66 8.19
N PHE A 47 -10.18 -11.96 8.25
CA PHE A 47 -9.14 -10.95 8.09
C PHE A 47 -8.97 -10.49 6.64
N GLN A 48 -9.17 -9.19 6.42
CA GLN A 48 -9.23 -8.58 5.10
C GLN A 48 -7.89 -8.05 4.57
N TRP A 49 -6.84 -8.03 5.38
CA TRP A 49 -5.53 -7.44 5.05
C TRP A 49 -5.56 -5.93 4.70
N LYS A 50 -6.62 -5.20 5.08
CA LYS A 50 -6.76 -3.76 4.85
C LYS A 50 -6.13 -2.94 5.98
N LEU A 51 -5.38 -1.90 5.60
CA LEU A 51 -4.76 -0.92 6.52
C LEU A 51 -5.38 0.48 6.42
N THR A 52 -6.36 0.65 5.55
CA THR A 52 -7.19 1.85 5.42
C THR A 52 -8.66 1.48 5.52
N GLN A 53 -9.48 2.43 5.94
CA GLN A 53 -10.94 2.34 5.98
C GLN A 53 -11.53 3.65 5.46
N VAL A 54 -12.72 3.59 4.89
CA VAL A 54 -13.46 4.81 4.57
C VAL A 54 -14.29 5.22 5.78
N SER A 55 -14.23 6.52 6.08
CA SER A 55 -14.97 7.11 7.19
C SER A 55 -16.19 7.84 6.68
N GLU A 56 -17.36 7.52 7.23
CA GLU A 56 -18.53 8.39 7.15
C GLU A 56 -18.23 9.69 7.91
N THR A 57 -17.84 10.72 7.17
CA THR A 57 -17.42 12.00 7.76
C THR A 57 -18.58 12.98 7.71
N THR A 58 -18.97 13.54 8.85
CA THR A 58 -19.98 14.61 8.87
C THR A 58 -19.35 15.96 9.20
N VAL A 59 -19.31 16.89 8.25
CA VAL A 59 -18.86 18.26 8.52
C VAL A 59 -20.03 19.23 8.44
N SER A 60 -20.18 20.05 9.47
CA SER A 60 -21.20 21.10 9.57
C SER A 60 -20.53 22.46 9.78
N SER A 61 -21.03 23.49 9.11
CA SER A 61 -20.60 24.88 9.33
C SER A 61 -21.83 25.77 9.51
N THR A 62 -21.74 26.72 10.44
CA THR A 62 -22.73 27.79 10.60
C THR A 62 -22.29 29.10 9.95
N ILE A 63 -21.09 29.13 9.34
CA ILE A 63 -20.54 30.31 8.67
C ILE A 63 -21.15 30.46 7.27
N PRO A 64 -21.80 31.59 6.92
CA PRO A 64 -22.48 31.77 5.63
C PRO A 64 -21.58 31.69 4.40
N THR A 65 -20.27 31.95 4.56
CA THR A 65 -19.29 31.86 3.48
C THR A 65 -18.51 30.54 3.55
N PRO A 66 -18.12 29.94 2.42
CA PRO A 66 -17.30 28.73 2.41
C PRO A 66 -16.04 28.89 3.25
N THR A 67 -15.79 27.94 4.15
CA THR A 67 -14.61 27.92 5.02
C THR A 67 -13.63 26.87 4.53
N ILE A 68 -12.40 27.25 4.23
CA ILE A 68 -11.36 26.28 3.85
C ILE A 68 -10.88 25.53 5.10
N VAL A 69 -10.99 24.21 5.05
CA VAL A 69 -10.61 23.31 6.15
C VAL A 69 -9.56 22.33 5.65
N SER A 70 -8.46 22.19 6.40
CA SER A 70 -7.46 21.14 6.16
C SER A 70 -7.54 20.08 7.24
N PHE A 71 -7.47 18.80 6.85
CA PHE A 71 -7.54 17.63 7.73
C PHE A 71 -6.18 16.91 7.78
N PHE A 72 -5.80 16.42 8.95
CA PHE A 72 -4.48 15.83 9.23
C PHE A 72 -4.57 14.61 10.15
N LEU A 73 -3.64 13.68 9.99
CA LEU A 73 -3.48 12.50 10.87
C LEU A 73 -2.68 12.79 12.14
N ASP A 74 -1.98 13.92 12.21
CA ASP A 74 -1.07 14.26 13.30
C ASP A 74 -1.42 15.59 13.97
N GLU A 75 -1.08 15.68 15.26
CA GLU A 75 -1.33 16.89 16.01
C GLU A 75 -0.51 18.07 15.48
N ALA A 76 0.69 17.85 14.93
CA ALA A 76 1.48 18.96 14.40
C ALA A 76 0.90 19.56 13.12
N CYS A 77 -0.10 18.91 12.50
CA CYS A 77 -0.69 19.27 11.22
C CYS A 77 0.39 19.36 10.13
N SER A 78 1.21 18.30 10.05
CA SER A 78 2.33 18.21 9.14
C SER A 78 1.85 18.02 7.70
N GLU A 79 2.56 18.62 6.75
CA GLU A 79 2.18 18.53 5.33
C GLU A 79 2.13 17.09 4.81
N GLU A 80 3.02 16.19 5.26
CA GLU A 80 3.04 14.78 4.86
C GLU A 80 1.87 13.96 5.44
N GLU A 81 1.27 14.43 6.53
CA GLU A 81 0.16 13.78 7.24
C GLU A 81 -1.20 14.41 6.88
N LYS A 82 -1.21 15.37 5.96
CA LYS A 82 -2.42 16.01 5.45
C LYS A 82 -3.25 15.02 4.62
N LEU A 83 -4.55 14.94 4.92
CA LEU A 83 -5.53 14.11 4.21
C LEU A 83 -6.28 14.90 3.15
N ALA A 84 -6.63 16.16 3.44
CA ALA A 84 -7.38 16.99 2.52
C ALA A 84 -7.28 18.48 2.88
N THR A 85 -7.54 19.34 1.90
CA THR A 85 -7.87 20.77 2.07
C THR A 85 -9.07 21.08 1.20
N ILE A 86 -10.23 21.38 1.79
CA ILE A 86 -11.49 21.51 1.06
C ILE A 86 -12.32 22.71 1.53
N PRO A 87 -13.17 23.28 0.66
CA PRO A 87 -14.17 24.26 1.06
C PRO A 87 -15.36 23.58 1.74
N VAL A 88 -15.69 24.00 2.96
CA VAL A 88 -16.87 23.54 3.72
C VAL A 88 -17.93 24.65 3.71
N TYR A 89 -19.15 24.29 3.30
CA TYR A 89 -20.28 25.19 3.13
C TYR A 89 -21.20 25.17 4.36
N ALA A 90 -22.14 26.13 4.45
CA ALA A 90 -23.06 26.31 5.58
C ALA A 90 -24.16 25.23 5.66
N GLU A 91 -23.80 23.97 5.43
CA GLU A 91 -24.68 22.81 5.40
C GLU A 91 -23.88 21.55 5.74
N THR A 92 -24.58 20.47 6.08
CA THR A 92 -23.93 19.19 6.38
C THR A 92 -23.42 18.53 5.10
N SER A 93 -22.13 18.30 4.98
CA SER A 93 -21.54 17.58 3.85
C SER A 93 -20.86 16.28 4.30
N SER A 94 -20.93 15.24 3.45
CA SER A 94 -20.15 14.01 3.62
C SER A 94 -18.79 14.16 2.94
N LEU A 95 -17.71 13.69 3.57
CA LEU A 95 -16.38 13.71 2.97
C LEU A 95 -15.89 12.29 2.67
N PRO A 96 -15.50 11.98 1.42
CA PRO A 96 -14.96 10.67 1.06
C PRO A 96 -13.48 10.58 1.47
N LEU A 97 -13.21 10.53 2.78
CA LEU A 97 -11.85 10.41 3.31
C LEU A 97 -11.53 8.94 3.59
N SER A 98 -10.45 8.47 2.96
CA SER A 98 -9.83 7.19 3.28
C SER A 98 -8.78 7.41 4.37
N ILE A 99 -8.97 6.79 5.52
CA ILE A 99 -8.12 6.98 6.71
C ILE A 99 -7.41 5.68 7.09
N PRO A 100 -6.15 5.74 7.58
CA PRO A 100 -5.48 4.56 8.12
C PRO A 100 -6.24 3.96 9.32
N THR A 101 -6.31 2.63 9.42
CA THR A 101 -7.06 1.94 10.49
C THR A 101 -6.48 2.15 11.90
N TYR A 102 -5.21 2.54 11.99
CA TYR A 102 -4.59 2.91 13.26
C TYR A 102 -5.09 4.24 13.81
N ALA A 103 -5.63 5.12 12.97
CA ALA A 103 -6.01 6.47 13.38
C ALA A 103 -7.15 6.39 14.41
N LYS A 104 -6.95 7.04 15.55
CA LYS A 104 -7.98 7.21 16.61
C LYS A 104 -8.45 8.65 16.75
N THR A 105 -7.73 9.57 16.15
CA THR A 105 -7.99 11.00 16.22
C THR A 105 -7.51 11.64 14.93
N LEU A 106 -8.28 12.60 14.42
CA LEU A 106 -7.90 13.49 13.34
C LEU A 106 -7.82 14.92 13.85
N TYR A 107 -7.11 15.75 13.10
CA TYR A 107 -6.93 17.16 13.41
C TYR A 107 -7.39 17.99 12.22
N ALA A 108 -8.05 19.12 12.49
CA ALA A 108 -8.47 20.05 11.45
C ALA A 108 -7.92 21.44 11.73
N GLN A 109 -7.55 22.15 10.67
CA GLN A 109 -7.20 23.58 10.72
C GLN A 109 -8.09 24.38 9.78
N TYR A 110 -8.63 25.50 10.27
CA TYR A 110 -9.44 26.42 9.49
C TYR A 110 -9.39 27.84 10.08
N LYS A 111 -9.79 28.85 9.31
CA LYS A 111 -9.98 30.22 9.82
C LYS A 111 -11.41 30.41 10.27
N ASN A 112 -11.62 30.99 11.45
CA ASN A 112 -12.95 31.42 11.87
C ASN A 112 -13.36 32.75 11.19
N GLY A 113 -14.57 33.26 11.46
CA GLY A 113 -15.04 34.52 10.86
C GLY A 113 -14.22 35.77 11.25
N SER A 114 -13.41 35.71 12.32
CA SER A 114 -12.44 36.78 12.65
C SER A 114 -11.08 36.60 11.96
N GLY A 115 -10.90 35.58 11.13
CA GLY A 115 -9.65 35.27 10.43
C GLY A 115 -8.58 34.59 11.30
N ALA A 116 -8.90 34.24 12.56
CA ALA A 116 -8.00 33.53 13.45
C ALA A 116 -7.92 32.04 13.05
N MET A 117 -6.71 31.48 13.06
CA MET A 117 -6.51 30.05 12.82
C MET A 117 -6.99 29.25 14.04
N ILE A 118 -7.95 28.37 13.80
CA ILE A 118 -8.48 27.41 14.77
C ILE A 118 -7.93 26.03 14.44
N LYS A 119 -7.60 25.28 15.49
CA LYS A 119 -7.25 23.87 15.41
C LYS A 119 -8.28 23.06 16.18
N ALA A 120 -8.93 22.13 15.50
CA ALA A 120 -9.90 21.21 16.09
C ALA A 120 -9.32 19.80 16.17
N THR A 121 -9.76 19.06 17.19
CA THR A 121 -9.40 17.66 17.40
C THR A 121 -10.69 16.83 17.31
N MET A 122 -10.69 15.79 16.49
CA MET A 122 -11.86 14.98 16.18
C MET A 122 -11.54 13.52 16.53
N PRO A 123 -12.14 12.95 17.60
CA PRO A 123 -12.02 11.53 17.86
C PRO A 123 -12.70 10.72 16.74
N ILE A 124 -12.11 9.60 16.36
CA ILE A 124 -12.70 8.65 15.41
C ILE A 124 -13.49 7.60 16.21
N ASN A 125 -14.75 7.41 15.84
CA ASN A 125 -15.62 6.40 16.44
C ASN A 125 -15.19 4.98 16.04
N PRO A 126 -15.62 3.93 16.77
CA PRO A 126 -15.27 2.55 16.44
C PRO A 126 -15.70 2.09 15.03
N ASP A 127 -16.73 2.72 14.47
CA ASP A 127 -17.22 2.50 13.10
C ASP A 127 -16.43 3.31 12.05
N GLY A 128 -15.40 4.05 12.45
CA GLY A 128 -14.59 4.89 11.58
C GLY A 128 -15.15 6.29 11.35
N SER A 129 -16.38 6.57 11.77
CA SER A 129 -17.01 7.88 11.59
C SER A 129 -16.38 8.96 12.48
N PHE A 130 -16.45 10.21 12.03
CA PHE A 130 -16.10 11.38 12.83
C PHE A 130 -16.87 12.62 12.38
N SER A 131 -16.88 13.65 13.23
CA SER A 131 -17.59 14.88 12.92
C SER A 131 -16.79 16.13 13.28
N LEU A 132 -17.01 17.18 12.49
CA LEU A 132 -16.49 18.52 12.71
C LEU A 132 -17.63 19.53 12.66
N SER A 133 -17.70 20.39 13.68
CA SER A 133 -18.62 21.53 13.71
C SER A 133 -17.84 22.84 13.74
N ILE A 134 -18.05 23.64 12.70
CA ILE A 134 -17.42 24.95 12.51
C ILE A 134 -18.44 26.01 12.93
N ASN A 135 -18.22 26.60 14.10
CA ASN A 135 -19.07 27.65 14.64
C ASN A 135 -18.31 28.96 14.81
N ASP A 136 -18.99 30.07 14.56
CA ASP A 136 -18.49 31.39 14.94
C ASP A 136 -19.05 31.77 16.32
N ASN A 137 -18.20 31.85 17.33
CA ASN A 137 -18.60 32.26 18.68
C ASN A 137 -18.85 33.77 18.78
N ASN A 138 -18.66 34.52 17.69
CA ASN A 138 -19.00 35.94 17.61
C ASN A 138 -20.44 36.10 17.15
N ASN A 139 -21.30 36.45 18.10
CA ASN A 139 -22.70 36.78 17.92
C ASN A 139 -22.90 38.12 17.17
N THR A 140 -22.26 38.29 16.01
CA THR A 140 -22.54 39.41 15.12
C THR A 140 -23.61 38.98 14.14
N THR A 141 -24.82 39.46 14.39
CA THR A 141 -25.95 39.43 13.45
C THR A 141 -25.58 40.13 12.15
N SER A 142 -24.88 39.45 11.23
CA SER A 142 -24.86 39.84 9.83
C SER A 142 -26.13 39.27 9.20
N ARG A 143 -26.98 40.18 8.71
CA ARG A 143 -28.23 39.88 8.01
C ARG A 143 -28.03 38.70 7.05
N ALA A 144 -28.87 37.67 7.18
CA ALA A 144 -29.07 36.69 6.14
C ALA A 144 -29.46 37.46 4.86
N VAL A 145 -28.52 37.54 3.93
CA VAL A 145 -28.82 37.79 2.54
C VAL A 145 -29.04 36.38 1.98
N ASP A 146 -30.20 36.12 1.39
CA ASP A 146 -30.41 34.96 0.54
C ASP A 146 -29.39 35.04 -0.59
N ILE A 147 -28.28 34.31 -0.45
CA ILE A 147 -27.28 34.05 -1.48
C ILE A 147 -27.45 32.58 -1.88
N GLU A 148 -28.68 32.15 -2.20
CA GLU A 148 -28.88 30.81 -2.77
C GLU A 148 -28.55 30.76 -4.27
N ASP A 149 -28.41 31.90 -4.95
CA ASP A 149 -28.36 31.94 -6.42
C ASP A 149 -27.05 32.44 -7.06
N ASP A 150 -25.99 32.76 -6.30
CA ASP A 150 -24.75 33.33 -6.89
C ASP A 150 -23.44 32.74 -6.34
N ILE A 151 -23.51 31.58 -5.66
CA ILE A 151 -22.29 30.82 -5.32
C ILE A 151 -21.81 30.11 -6.58
N ASP A 152 -20.75 30.64 -7.17
CA ASP A 152 -19.98 29.98 -8.23
C ASP A 152 -19.27 28.74 -7.63
N TYR A 153 -19.97 27.61 -7.62
CA TYR A 153 -19.47 26.32 -7.11
C TYR A 153 -18.20 25.85 -7.86
N ASP A 154 -17.93 26.37 -9.06
CA ASP A 154 -16.74 26.03 -9.87
C ASP A 154 -15.47 26.79 -9.42
N LYS A 155 -15.54 27.79 -8.52
CA LYS A 155 -14.38 28.62 -8.14
C LYS A 155 -13.58 28.16 -6.92
N TRP A 156 -14.08 27.22 -6.12
CA TRP A 156 -13.39 26.74 -4.92
C TRP A 156 -13.03 25.27 -5.07
N GLU A 157 -11.86 25.03 -5.65
CA GLU A 157 -11.28 23.70 -5.77
C GLU A 157 -10.60 23.31 -4.45
N GLY A 158 -10.97 22.16 -3.92
CA GLY A 158 -10.29 21.48 -2.83
C GLY A 158 -9.38 20.38 -3.35
N VAL A 159 -8.63 19.78 -2.44
CA VAL A 159 -7.74 18.65 -2.74
C VAL A 159 -7.93 17.57 -1.68
N ILE A 160 -8.08 16.32 -2.11
CA ILE A 160 -8.07 15.13 -1.26
C ILE A 160 -6.85 14.28 -1.63
N TYR A 161 -6.15 13.76 -0.63
CA TYR A 161 -4.98 12.92 -0.80
C TYR A 161 -5.26 11.48 -0.33
N HIS A 162 -4.68 10.51 -1.04
CA HIS A 162 -4.72 9.11 -0.64
C HIS A 162 -3.34 8.44 -0.79
N PRO A 163 -2.84 7.73 0.25
CA PRO A 163 -3.47 7.57 1.57
C PRO A 163 -3.39 8.85 2.43
N LYS A 164 -2.49 9.76 2.07
CA LYS A 164 -2.25 11.09 2.62
C LYS A 164 -1.37 11.85 1.63
N ASN A 165 -1.00 13.09 1.91
CA ASN A 165 -0.12 13.88 1.04
C ASN A 165 1.34 13.32 1.02
N GLY A 166 1.69 12.51 2.02
CA GLY A 166 2.86 11.63 1.99
C GLY A 166 2.65 10.34 1.17
N TRP A 167 3.70 9.53 1.07
CA TRP A 167 3.65 8.28 0.30
C TRP A 167 3.00 7.13 1.09
N GLY A 168 2.24 6.29 0.39
CA GLY A 168 1.97 4.90 0.75
C GLY A 168 2.97 3.94 0.10
N THR A 169 2.91 2.67 0.46
CA THR A 169 3.77 1.60 -0.11
C THR A 169 2.91 0.41 -0.50
N ILE A 170 3.15 -0.15 -1.68
CA ILE A 170 2.62 -1.44 -2.12
C ILE A 170 3.81 -2.38 -2.31
N MET A 171 3.68 -3.60 -1.78
CA MET A 171 4.69 -4.66 -1.83
C MET A 171 4.07 -5.92 -2.40
N PHE A 172 4.83 -6.65 -3.22
CA PHE A 172 4.40 -7.92 -3.80
C PHE A 172 5.40 -9.04 -3.54
N GLU A 173 4.88 -10.26 -3.59
CA GLU A 173 5.61 -11.52 -3.80
C GLU A 173 5.43 -11.97 -5.26
N ASP A 174 6.43 -12.62 -5.88
CA ASP A 174 6.45 -12.95 -7.31
C ASP A 174 6.12 -14.42 -7.64
N GLN A 175 6.06 -15.30 -6.65
CA GLN A 175 5.96 -16.75 -6.88
C GLN A 175 4.53 -17.28 -7.06
N PHE A 176 3.51 -16.42 -7.13
CA PHE A 176 2.11 -16.82 -7.30
C PHE A 176 1.95 -17.85 -8.45
N PRO A 177 1.22 -18.97 -8.26
CA PRO A 177 0.43 -19.36 -7.07
C PRO A 177 1.22 -20.13 -5.99
N SER A 178 2.52 -20.30 -6.16
CA SER A 178 3.38 -20.89 -5.13
C SER A 178 3.67 -19.89 -4.02
N LEU A 179 3.94 -20.43 -2.83
CA LEU A 179 4.43 -19.66 -1.70
C LEU A 179 5.92 -19.37 -1.89
N GLY A 180 6.29 -18.09 -1.78
CA GLY A 180 7.67 -17.62 -1.82
C GLY A 180 8.36 -17.65 -0.45
N ASP A 181 9.38 -16.82 -0.28
CA ASP A 181 10.07 -16.61 0.99
C ASP A 181 9.45 -15.50 1.85
N TYR A 182 8.50 -14.72 1.31
CA TYR A 182 7.70 -13.75 2.04
C TYR A 182 8.53 -12.66 2.73
N ASP A 183 9.54 -12.15 2.03
CA ASP A 183 10.28 -10.95 2.45
C ASP A 183 9.59 -9.64 2.00
N PHE A 184 8.54 -9.73 1.18
CA PHE A 184 7.75 -8.65 0.60
C PHE A 184 8.60 -7.60 -0.13
N ASN A 185 9.68 -8.02 -0.78
CA ASN A 185 10.51 -7.12 -1.58
C ASN A 185 10.56 -7.43 -3.08
N ASP A 186 9.84 -8.47 -3.54
CA ASP A 186 9.94 -8.91 -4.94
C ASP A 186 9.57 -7.80 -5.92
N PHE A 187 8.59 -6.98 -5.54
CA PHE A 187 8.32 -5.69 -6.18
C PHE A 187 7.77 -4.70 -5.16
N VAL A 188 8.44 -3.56 -4.98
CA VAL A 188 8.04 -2.53 -4.02
C VAL A 188 7.91 -1.19 -4.70
N VAL A 189 6.76 -0.54 -4.51
CA VAL A 189 6.43 0.74 -5.13
C VAL A 189 5.76 1.67 -4.13
N ASN A 190 6.24 2.91 -4.04
CA ASN A 190 5.50 3.96 -3.38
C ASN A 190 4.40 4.49 -4.29
N TYR A 191 3.26 4.81 -3.69
CA TYR A 191 2.14 5.44 -4.39
C TYR A 191 1.62 6.64 -3.59
N LYS A 192 1.13 7.65 -4.31
CA LYS A 192 0.33 8.73 -3.75
C LYS A 192 -0.67 9.17 -4.80
N VAL A 193 -1.87 9.53 -4.35
CA VAL A 193 -2.95 9.96 -5.22
C VAL A 193 -3.48 11.28 -4.71
N GLN A 194 -3.71 12.21 -5.61
CA GLN A 194 -4.32 13.50 -5.36
C GLN A 194 -5.57 13.63 -6.23
N PHE A 195 -6.66 14.08 -5.63
CA PHE A 195 -7.91 14.40 -6.29
C PHE A 195 -8.15 15.89 -6.17
N GLU A 196 -8.21 16.60 -7.30
CA GLU A 196 -8.75 17.95 -7.32
C GLU A 196 -10.27 17.83 -7.28
N VAL A 197 -10.89 18.37 -6.23
CA VAL A 197 -12.32 18.19 -5.94
C VAL A 197 -13.05 19.51 -5.97
N GLY A 198 -14.23 19.51 -6.59
CA GLY A 198 -15.19 20.61 -6.50
C GLY A 198 -16.48 20.12 -5.83
N LYS A 199 -17.19 21.03 -5.17
CA LYS A 199 -18.55 20.75 -4.70
C LYS A 199 -19.52 20.88 -5.86
N GLN A 200 -20.33 19.86 -6.14
CA GLN A 200 -21.41 19.94 -7.14
C GLN A 200 -22.76 20.22 -6.47
N LYS A 201 -23.81 20.50 -7.28
CA LYS A 201 -25.18 20.68 -6.80
C LYS A 201 -25.65 19.40 -6.08
N GLY A 202 -25.64 19.42 -4.75
CA GLY A 202 -25.67 18.24 -3.88
C GLY A 202 -24.64 18.37 -2.76
N ASN A 203 -24.54 17.40 -1.85
CA ASN A 203 -23.57 17.44 -0.75
C ASN A 203 -22.29 16.63 -1.01
N ASP A 204 -22.02 16.32 -2.28
CA ASP A 204 -20.98 15.38 -2.69
C ASP A 204 -19.79 16.10 -3.34
N TYR A 205 -18.58 15.68 -2.96
CA TYR A 205 -17.33 16.17 -3.55
C TYR A 205 -16.92 15.26 -4.71
N LYS A 206 -16.83 15.86 -5.90
CA LYS A 206 -16.47 15.13 -7.13
C LYS A 206 -15.17 15.64 -7.69
N SER A 207 -14.39 14.74 -8.26
CA SER A 207 -13.10 15.03 -8.87
C SER A 207 -13.21 15.01 -10.39
N LYS A 208 -12.59 16.00 -11.04
CA LYS A 208 -12.36 16.04 -12.49
C LYS A 208 -10.91 15.73 -12.86
N GLN A 209 -9.98 15.83 -11.92
CA GLN A 209 -8.57 15.54 -12.16
C GLN A 209 -7.99 14.69 -11.05
N ILE A 210 -7.30 13.62 -11.46
CA ILE A 210 -6.59 12.70 -10.57
C ILE A 210 -5.11 12.75 -10.92
N VAL A 211 -4.25 12.98 -9.94
CA VAL A 211 -2.80 12.95 -10.10
C VAL A 211 -2.24 11.82 -9.26
N ILE A 212 -1.55 10.87 -9.91
CA ILE A 212 -0.98 9.68 -9.29
C ILE A 212 0.53 9.74 -9.43
N GLY A 213 1.23 9.73 -8.29
CA GLY A 213 2.67 9.52 -8.26
C GLY A 213 2.97 8.05 -7.98
N LEU A 214 3.89 7.46 -8.75
CA LEU A 214 4.43 6.13 -8.50
C LEU A 214 5.96 6.19 -8.49
N ARG A 215 6.60 5.63 -7.46
CA ARG A 215 8.06 5.53 -7.35
C ARG A 215 8.47 4.10 -7.05
N LEU A 216 9.25 3.49 -7.93
CA LEU A 216 9.76 2.13 -7.72
C LEU A 216 10.84 2.16 -6.61
N LYS A 217 10.66 1.40 -5.54
CA LYS A 217 11.64 1.27 -4.45
C LYS A 217 12.58 0.09 -4.65
N ALA A 218 12.05 -1.07 -5.06
CA ALA A 218 12.82 -2.30 -5.15
C ALA A 218 12.19 -3.32 -6.10
N VAL A 219 13.02 -4.23 -6.61
CA VAL A 219 12.62 -5.45 -7.32
C VAL A 219 13.54 -6.59 -6.89
N GLY A 220 13.11 -7.37 -5.89
CA GLY A 220 13.75 -8.62 -5.44
C GLY A 220 13.30 -9.86 -6.23
N GLY A 221 12.28 -9.72 -7.07
CA GLY A 221 11.75 -10.83 -7.85
C GLY A 221 12.66 -11.18 -9.02
N ILE A 222 12.70 -12.47 -9.36
CA ILE A 222 13.43 -12.98 -10.54
C ILE A 222 12.53 -13.08 -11.77
N PHE A 223 11.22 -13.11 -11.58
CA PHE A 223 10.28 -13.21 -12.69
C PHE A 223 10.05 -11.87 -13.40
N PRO A 224 9.83 -11.86 -14.73
CA PRO A 224 9.77 -10.63 -15.52
C PRO A 224 8.39 -9.96 -15.42
N TYR A 225 8.01 -9.51 -14.23
CA TYR A 225 6.77 -8.79 -13.97
C TYR A 225 6.85 -7.33 -14.41
N SER A 226 5.76 -6.85 -15.02
CA SER A 226 5.51 -5.46 -15.36
C SER A 226 4.34 -4.90 -14.54
N PRO A 227 4.39 -3.66 -14.04
CA PRO A 227 3.31 -3.03 -13.29
C PRO A 227 2.25 -2.40 -14.20
N TYR A 228 0.99 -2.51 -13.79
CA TYR A 228 -0.17 -1.94 -14.48
C TYR A 228 -1.12 -1.31 -13.47
N LEU A 229 -1.65 -0.14 -13.77
CA LEU A 229 -2.66 0.53 -12.96
C LEU A 229 -4.04 0.36 -13.59
N LYS A 230 -4.94 -0.34 -12.89
CA LYS A 230 -6.36 -0.51 -13.23
C LYS A 230 -7.21 0.42 -12.37
N LEU A 231 -8.08 1.20 -13.01
CA LEU A 231 -9.10 2.02 -12.38
C LEU A 231 -10.48 1.50 -12.80
N LYS A 232 -11.13 0.72 -11.94
CA LYS A 232 -12.36 -0.04 -12.26
C LYS A 232 -13.54 0.87 -12.60
N GLU A 233 -13.69 1.98 -11.87
CA GLU A 233 -14.83 2.89 -12.06
C GLU A 233 -14.60 3.95 -13.14
N ILE A 234 -13.45 3.93 -13.83
CA ILE A 234 -13.16 4.84 -14.95
C ILE A 234 -13.06 4.03 -16.23
N LYS A 235 -13.84 4.41 -17.25
CA LYS A 235 -13.70 3.80 -18.58
C LYS A 235 -12.63 4.52 -19.38
N LYS A 236 -11.95 3.78 -20.27
CA LYS A 236 -10.88 4.33 -21.13
C LYS A 236 -11.29 5.58 -21.92
N HIS A 237 -12.55 5.67 -22.35
CA HIS A 237 -13.07 6.80 -23.14
C HIS A 237 -13.59 7.97 -22.28
N GLU A 238 -13.63 7.81 -20.96
CA GLU A 238 -14.05 8.86 -20.01
C GLU A 238 -12.88 9.73 -19.54
N ALA A 239 -11.65 9.42 -19.97
CA ALA A 239 -10.45 10.03 -19.44
C ALA A 239 -9.42 10.34 -20.53
N GLU A 240 -8.76 11.49 -20.38
CA GLU A 240 -7.50 11.82 -21.04
C GLU A 240 -6.37 11.58 -20.04
N VAL A 241 -5.31 10.90 -20.47
CA VAL A 241 -4.21 10.51 -19.59
C VAL A 241 -2.89 11.05 -20.12
N GLU A 242 -2.17 11.74 -19.25
CA GLU A 242 -0.78 12.13 -19.46
C GLU A 242 0.13 11.39 -18.48
N MET A 243 1.33 11.05 -18.94
CA MET A 243 2.37 10.46 -18.09
C MET A 243 3.68 11.20 -18.30
N ILE A 244 4.36 11.54 -17.21
CA ILE A 244 5.67 12.18 -17.24
C ILE A 244 6.66 11.46 -16.33
N ASN A 245 7.94 11.52 -16.69
CA ASN A 245 9.01 11.18 -15.76
C ASN A 245 9.13 12.28 -14.69
N ALA A 246 8.98 11.93 -13.41
CA ALA A 246 8.86 12.93 -12.34
C ALA A 246 10.11 13.80 -12.15
N LYS A 247 11.29 13.23 -12.42
CA LYS A 247 12.59 13.91 -12.24
C LYS A 247 12.92 14.83 -13.40
N THR A 248 12.78 14.33 -14.63
CA THR A 248 13.15 15.07 -15.85
C THR A 248 12.01 15.93 -16.41
N ARG A 249 10.77 15.71 -15.94
CA ARG A 249 9.53 16.32 -16.45
C ARG A 249 9.26 16.06 -17.94
N LYS A 250 9.94 15.07 -18.52
CA LYS A 250 9.73 14.68 -19.92
C LYS A 250 8.45 13.85 -20.05
N PRO A 251 7.64 14.09 -21.10
CA PRO A 251 6.51 13.22 -21.44
C PRO A 251 6.96 11.79 -21.69
N LEU A 252 6.13 10.84 -21.26
CA LEU A 252 6.25 9.42 -21.53
C LEU A 252 5.05 8.98 -22.37
N GLU A 253 5.26 7.95 -23.20
CA GLU A 253 4.17 7.36 -23.98
C GLU A 253 3.20 6.63 -23.06
N VAL A 254 1.92 7.00 -23.10
CA VAL A 254 0.87 6.29 -22.37
C VAL A 254 0.37 5.12 -23.20
N LYS A 255 0.54 3.90 -22.67
CA LYS A 255 0.02 2.67 -23.26
C LYS A 255 -1.12 2.12 -22.42
N TYR A 256 -2.12 1.58 -23.09
CA TYR A 256 -3.33 1.07 -22.45
C TYR A 256 -3.47 -0.44 -22.68
N VAL A 257 -4.11 -1.13 -21.75
CA VAL A 257 -4.47 -2.54 -21.88
C VAL A 257 -5.96 -2.66 -22.19
N ASP A 258 -6.28 -3.23 -23.35
CA ASP A 258 -7.67 -3.52 -23.70
C ASP A 258 -8.21 -4.68 -22.84
N ASN A 259 -9.45 -4.54 -22.37
CA ASN A 259 -10.10 -5.50 -21.50
C ASN A 259 -11.61 -5.54 -21.80
N LYS A 260 -12.27 -6.65 -21.45
CA LYS A 260 -13.69 -6.91 -21.77
C LYS A 260 -14.65 -5.87 -21.18
N LYS A 261 -14.28 -5.23 -20.07
CA LYS A 261 -15.11 -4.29 -19.31
C LYS A 261 -14.82 -2.82 -19.65
N ASN A 262 -13.88 -2.57 -20.56
CA ASN A 262 -13.39 -1.25 -20.99
C ASN A 262 -12.91 -0.36 -19.83
N TYR A 263 -12.43 -0.97 -18.74
CA TYR A 263 -11.79 -0.25 -17.64
C TYR A 263 -10.54 0.49 -18.13
N LEU A 264 -10.23 1.63 -17.52
CA LEU A 264 -8.98 2.34 -17.76
C LEU A 264 -7.84 1.53 -17.13
N ILE A 265 -6.97 0.99 -17.96
CA ILE A 265 -5.78 0.25 -17.53
C ILE A 265 -4.56 0.86 -18.21
N ILE A 266 -3.61 1.36 -17.41
CA ILE A 266 -2.41 2.07 -17.85
C ILE A 266 -1.18 1.19 -17.59
N ASP A 267 -0.38 0.98 -18.63
CA ASP A 267 0.92 0.30 -18.52
C ASP A 267 1.94 1.22 -17.83
N CYS A 268 2.47 0.77 -16.69
CA CYS A 268 3.42 1.50 -15.88
C CYS A 268 4.86 0.95 -16.02
N SER A 269 5.15 0.15 -17.05
CA SER A 269 6.45 -0.51 -17.26
C SER A 269 7.62 0.46 -17.44
N GLU A 270 7.38 1.75 -17.70
CA GLU A 270 8.45 2.76 -17.66
C GLU A 270 9.14 2.84 -16.28
N LEU A 271 8.48 2.42 -15.19
CA LEU A 271 9.09 2.34 -13.85
C LEU A 271 10.24 1.34 -13.77
N ILE A 272 10.18 0.24 -14.52
CA ILE A 272 11.17 -0.85 -14.47
C ILE A 272 12.13 -0.84 -15.65
N LYS A 273 12.07 0.19 -16.49
CA LYS A 273 12.88 0.29 -17.69
C LYS A 273 14.28 0.79 -17.34
N ASN A 274 15.30 0.07 -17.81
CA ASN A 274 16.72 0.43 -17.64
C ASN A 274 17.15 0.64 -16.17
N LEU A 275 16.69 -0.23 -15.26
CA LEU A 275 17.07 -0.14 -13.85
C LEU A 275 18.60 -0.25 -13.68
N PRO A 276 19.22 0.64 -12.88
CA PRO A 276 20.65 0.61 -12.61
C PRO A 276 20.99 -0.50 -11.60
N LYS A 277 20.88 -1.77 -12.02
CA LYS A 277 21.14 -2.94 -11.16
C LYS A 277 22.63 -3.21 -10.91
N GLY A 278 23.52 -2.62 -11.72
CA GLY A 278 24.95 -2.94 -11.67
C GLY A 278 25.20 -4.41 -12.00
N GLU A 279 25.94 -5.11 -11.13
CA GLU A 279 26.18 -6.55 -11.23
C GLU A 279 25.11 -7.40 -10.52
N SER A 280 24.20 -6.79 -9.76
CA SER A 280 23.13 -7.51 -9.06
C SER A 280 22.04 -7.96 -10.03
N GLN A 281 21.44 -9.11 -9.74
CA GLN A 281 20.22 -9.57 -10.41
C GLN A 281 18.98 -8.78 -9.95
N TYR A 282 19.03 -8.27 -8.72
CA TYR A 282 17.94 -7.56 -8.06
C TYR A 282 18.14 -6.05 -8.17
N PHE A 283 17.07 -5.31 -7.91
CA PHE A 283 17.11 -3.85 -7.80
C PHE A 283 16.85 -3.45 -6.36
N ASN A 284 17.88 -2.94 -5.68
CA ASN A 284 17.78 -2.32 -4.36
C ASN A 284 17.23 -3.22 -3.22
N THR A 285 17.48 -4.52 -3.24
CA THR A 285 17.17 -5.45 -2.12
C THR A 285 18.42 -5.97 -1.40
N GLU A 286 19.60 -5.80 -2.00
CA GLU A 286 20.87 -6.29 -1.45
C GLU A 286 21.71 -5.14 -0.86
N ARG A 287 22.30 -5.35 0.32
CA ARG A 287 23.16 -4.35 0.98
C ARG A 287 24.37 -3.92 0.16
N GLY A 288 24.84 -4.77 -0.75
CA GLY A 288 25.94 -4.48 -1.67
C GLY A 288 25.54 -3.72 -2.93
N ALA A 289 24.24 -3.56 -3.20
CA ALA A 289 23.69 -3.00 -4.43
C ALA A 289 22.53 -2.02 -4.14
N LEU A 290 22.74 -1.14 -3.16
CA LEU A 290 21.77 -0.12 -2.77
C LEU A 290 21.68 0.98 -3.83
N VAL A 291 20.48 1.56 -3.96
CA VAL A 291 20.19 2.66 -4.89
C VAL A 291 19.77 3.88 -4.08
N SER A 292 20.36 5.03 -4.39
CA SER A 292 20.00 6.31 -3.77
C SER A 292 18.53 6.65 -4.05
N THR A 293 17.85 7.29 -3.10
CA THR A 293 16.49 7.85 -3.30
C THR A 293 16.41 8.72 -4.56
N ASP A 294 17.45 9.51 -4.83
CA ASP A 294 17.54 10.38 -6.01
C ASP A 294 17.70 9.64 -7.34
N ASP A 295 17.94 8.33 -7.31
CA ASP A 295 18.09 7.45 -8.48
C ASP A 295 16.87 6.53 -8.70
N LEU A 296 15.95 6.43 -7.73
CA LEU A 296 14.71 5.64 -7.86
C LEU A 296 13.80 6.11 -9.00
N PRO A 297 13.38 5.24 -9.94
CA PRO A 297 12.44 5.61 -11.00
C PRO A 297 11.13 6.14 -10.43
N GLU A 298 10.65 7.27 -10.97
CA GLU A 298 9.38 7.87 -10.56
C GLU A 298 8.64 8.44 -11.77
N ILE A 299 7.35 8.11 -11.85
CA ILE A 299 6.43 8.62 -12.86
C ILE A 299 5.27 9.36 -12.17
N ILE A 300 4.74 10.37 -12.86
CA ILE A 300 3.50 11.04 -12.50
C ILE A 300 2.52 10.80 -13.64
N ILE A 301 1.32 10.35 -13.28
CA ILE A 301 0.20 10.12 -14.17
C ILE A 301 -0.87 11.16 -13.82
N THR A 302 -1.27 11.97 -14.79
CA THR A 302 -2.40 12.90 -14.67
C THR A 302 -3.55 12.36 -15.49
N ILE A 303 -4.73 12.28 -14.88
CA ILE A 303 -5.95 11.77 -15.49
C ILE A 303 -7.01 12.88 -15.42
N ASP A 304 -7.35 13.44 -16.57
CA ASP A 304 -8.43 14.40 -16.71
C ASP A 304 -9.71 13.66 -17.11
N LEU A 305 -10.75 13.77 -16.29
CA LEU A 305 -12.03 13.10 -16.49
C LEU A 305 -12.99 13.99 -17.28
N ASN A 306 -13.61 13.40 -18.30
CA ASN A 306 -14.67 14.04 -19.08
C ASN A 306 -15.91 14.34 -18.24
N VAL A 307 -16.15 13.52 -17.20
CA VAL A 307 -17.25 13.66 -16.24
C VAL A 307 -16.70 13.46 -14.83
N ALA A 308 -17.05 14.37 -13.92
CA ALA A 308 -16.59 14.29 -12.54
C ALA A 308 -17.16 13.05 -11.84
N LYS A 309 -16.34 12.36 -11.06
CA LYS A 309 -16.71 11.16 -10.28
C LYS A 309 -16.46 11.37 -8.79
N GLU A 310 -17.17 10.64 -7.95
CA GLU A 310 -16.96 10.72 -6.50
C GLU A 310 -15.63 10.03 -6.14
N VAL A 311 -14.89 10.59 -5.19
CA VAL A 311 -13.55 10.06 -4.84
C VAL A 311 -13.63 8.64 -4.29
N GLU A 312 -14.67 8.34 -3.51
CA GLU A 312 -14.94 7.01 -2.96
C GLU A 312 -15.23 5.97 -4.05
N GLU A 313 -15.83 6.38 -5.17
CA GLU A 313 -16.01 5.51 -6.34
C GLU A 313 -14.67 5.13 -6.99
N ILE A 314 -13.56 5.82 -6.72
CA ILE A 314 -12.31 5.60 -7.45
C ILE A 314 -11.28 4.81 -6.62
N LEU A 315 -11.23 5.02 -5.31
CA LEU A 315 -10.09 4.58 -4.49
C LEU A 315 -10.27 3.29 -3.70
N GLU A 316 -11.49 2.86 -3.41
CA GLU A 316 -11.69 1.77 -2.46
C GLU A 316 -11.39 0.40 -3.06
N ASP A 317 -10.86 -0.50 -2.24
CA ASP A 317 -10.78 -1.93 -2.52
C ASP A 317 -10.22 -2.25 -3.91
N ASP A 318 -11.05 -2.80 -4.79
CA ASP A 318 -10.66 -3.24 -6.12
C ASP A 318 -10.79 -2.15 -7.20
N LYS A 319 -11.20 -0.93 -6.81
CA LYS A 319 -11.40 0.22 -7.70
C LYS A 319 -10.07 0.85 -8.11
N PHE A 320 -9.09 0.90 -7.22
CA PHE A 320 -7.70 1.26 -7.51
C PHE A 320 -6.80 0.06 -7.28
N ASP A 321 -6.29 -0.49 -8.38
CA ASP A 321 -5.52 -1.73 -8.38
C ASP A 321 -4.24 -1.56 -9.21
N LEU A 322 -3.12 -1.44 -8.51
CA LEU A 322 -1.80 -1.51 -9.11
C LEU A 322 -1.36 -2.96 -9.06
N TYR A 323 -1.42 -3.67 -10.17
CA TYR A 323 -1.16 -5.10 -10.26
C TYR A 323 0.08 -5.40 -11.11
N LEU A 324 0.58 -6.63 -10.99
CA LEU A 324 1.73 -7.11 -11.77
C LEU A 324 1.28 -8.12 -12.81
N LYS A 325 1.90 -8.10 -13.99
CA LYS A 325 1.72 -9.13 -15.02
C LYS A 325 3.05 -9.61 -15.57
N ARG A 326 3.22 -10.93 -15.67
CA ARG A 326 4.40 -11.56 -16.28
C ARG A 326 4.43 -11.35 -17.78
N ASN A 327 5.61 -11.00 -18.28
CA ASN A 327 5.85 -10.82 -19.70
C ASN A 327 6.02 -12.14 -20.49
N ASP A 328 6.29 -13.26 -19.82
CA ASP A 328 6.57 -14.55 -20.46
C ASP A 328 5.33 -15.44 -20.59
N ASP A 329 4.47 -15.53 -19.57
CA ASP A 329 3.28 -16.39 -19.57
C ASP A 329 1.95 -15.66 -19.31
N GLY A 330 2.00 -14.36 -18.97
CA GLY A 330 0.82 -13.55 -18.70
C GLY A 330 0.19 -13.76 -17.33
N THR A 331 0.84 -14.45 -16.39
CA THR A 331 0.39 -14.55 -14.98
C THR A 331 0.23 -13.17 -14.38
N GLU A 332 -0.92 -12.92 -13.76
CA GLU A 332 -1.23 -11.68 -13.08
C GLU A 332 -1.20 -11.89 -11.55
N ILE A 333 -0.75 -10.87 -10.81
CA ILE A 333 -0.80 -10.81 -9.34
C ILE A 333 -1.46 -9.49 -8.95
N HIS A 334 -2.57 -9.58 -8.22
CA HIS A 334 -3.33 -8.43 -7.71
C HIS A 334 -3.34 -8.42 -6.18
N MET A 335 -3.91 -7.38 -5.57
CA MET A 335 -4.30 -7.45 -4.16
C MET A 335 -5.33 -8.57 -3.95
N ASN A 336 -5.39 -9.11 -2.74
CA ASN A 336 -6.35 -10.15 -2.37
C ASN A 336 -7.80 -9.71 -2.60
N GLY A 337 -8.65 -10.62 -3.06
CA GLY A 337 -10.05 -10.38 -3.40
C GLY A 337 -10.30 -9.76 -4.77
N ILE A 338 -9.26 -9.41 -5.54
CA ILE A 338 -9.45 -8.79 -6.86
C ILE A 338 -9.38 -9.85 -7.97
N GLU A 339 -10.33 -9.85 -8.91
CA GLU A 339 -10.28 -10.72 -10.09
C GLU A 339 -9.15 -10.31 -11.07
N PRO A 340 -8.41 -11.26 -11.69
CA PRO A 340 -7.49 -10.97 -12.78
C PRO A 340 -8.17 -10.28 -13.98
N VAL A 341 -7.41 -9.47 -14.71
CA VAL A 341 -7.91 -8.75 -15.90
C VAL A 341 -8.01 -9.66 -17.11
N GLY A 342 -6.95 -10.43 -17.36
CA GLY A 342 -6.82 -11.26 -18.56
C GLY A 342 -6.19 -12.63 -18.30
N TYR A 343 -5.62 -12.84 -17.11
CA TYR A 343 -5.02 -14.10 -16.73
C TYR A 343 -6.07 -15.17 -16.42
N LYS A 344 -5.81 -16.40 -16.87
CA LYS A 344 -6.64 -17.56 -16.51
C LYS A 344 -6.25 -18.04 -15.12
N TYR A 345 -7.03 -17.63 -14.11
CA TYR A 345 -6.77 -17.98 -12.72
C TYR A 345 -6.69 -19.51 -12.49
N PRO A 346 -5.72 -20.02 -11.71
CA PRO A 346 -5.51 -21.45 -11.51
C PRO A 346 -6.44 -22.00 -10.40
N PHE A 347 -7.75 -22.00 -10.64
CA PHE A 347 -8.80 -22.41 -9.68
C PHE A 347 -8.63 -23.80 -9.03
N LYS A 348 -7.77 -24.66 -9.58
CA LYS A 348 -7.53 -26.03 -9.09
C LYS A 348 -6.18 -26.19 -8.38
N ASP A 349 -5.43 -25.11 -8.18
CA ASP A 349 -4.15 -25.15 -7.49
C ASP A 349 -4.36 -25.47 -6.00
N SER A 350 -3.61 -26.46 -5.50
CA SER A 350 -3.74 -26.92 -4.12
C SER A 350 -3.21 -25.93 -3.07
N ASN A 351 -2.48 -24.89 -3.48
CA ASN A 351 -1.97 -23.84 -2.60
C ASN A 351 -2.97 -22.72 -2.37
N LEU A 352 -4.07 -22.63 -3.14
CA LEU A 352 -5.01 -21.53 -3.09
C LEU A 352 -6.28 -21.90 -2.34
N LEU A 353 -6.96 -20.90 -1.76
CA LEU A 353 -8.35 -21.07 -1.37
C LEU A 353 -9.22 -21.29 -2.62
N PRO A 354 -10.26 -22.14 -2.53
CA PRO A 354 -11.23 -22.26 -3.60
C PRO A 354 -11.91 -20.92 -3.86
N VAL A 355 -12.00 -20.56 -5.14
CA VAL A 355 -12.88 -19.49 -5.62
C VAL A 355 -14.02 -20.18 -6.35
N TYR A 356 -15.25 -19.99 -5.87
CA TYR A 356 -16.44 -20.51 -6.54
C TYR A 356 -17.00 -19.41 -7.45
N GLU A 357 -16.94 -19.65 -8.77
CA GLU A 357 -17.71 -18.86 -9.73
C GLU A 357 -19.19 -19.03 -9.37
N SER A 358 -19.91 -17.94 -9.08
CA SER A 358 -21.27 -18.04 -8.59
C SER A 358 -22.26 -18.40 -9.71
N ASP A 359 -23.25 -19.24 -9.39
CA ASP A 359 -24.42 -19.49 -10.24
C ASP A 359 -25.52 -18.42 -10.06
N GLY A 360 -25.21 -17.28 -9.41
CA GLY A 360 -26.17 -16.19 -9.15
C GLY A 360 -26.18 -15.55 -7.74
N ASP A 361 -25.27 -15.92 -6.83
CA ASP A 361 -25.02 -15.25 -5.53
C ASP A 361 -23.72 -14.41 -5.57
N GLU A 362 -23.39 -13.64 -4.52
CA GLU A 362 -22.14 -12.87 -4.44
C GLU A 362 -20.92 -13.77 -4.73
N GLU A 363 -20.02 -13.34 -5.63
CA GLU A 363 -18.79 -14.06 -5.96
C GLU A 363 -17.92 -14.22 -4.69
N ASP A 364 -17.29 -15.37 -4.53
CA ASP A 364 -16.34 -15.59 -3.43
C ASP A 364 -15.09 -14.70 -3.67
N ASP A 365 -14.84 -13.73 -2.80
CA ASP A 365 -13.67 -12.82 -2.82
C ASP A 365 -12.33 -13.53 -2.46
N ASN A 366 -12.18 -14.82 -2.76
CA ASN A 366 -11.03 -15.64 -2.38
C ASN A 366 -9.84 -15.55 -3.37
N TYR A 367 -9.89 -14.64 -4.34
CA TYR A 367 -8.77 -14.40 -5.25
C TYR A 367 -7.50 -13.98 -4.50
N TYR A 368 -6.35 -14.53 -4.92
CA TYR A 368 -5.03 -14.28 -4.36
C TYR A 368 -4.89 -14.54 -2.85
N PHE A 369 -5.63 -15.53 -2.34
CA PHE A 369 -5.42 -16.11 -1.02
C PHE A 369 -4.84 -17.53 -1.12
N SER A 370 -3.78 -17.78 -0.34
CA SER A 370 -3.32 -19.15 -0.14
C SER A 370 -4.29 -19.93 0.75
N LYS A 371 -4.19 -21.26 0.81
CA LYS A 371 -4.98 -22.09 1.75
C LYS A 371 -4.72 -21.72 3.22
N GLU A 372 -3.54 -21.18 3.54
CA GLU A 372 -3.19 -20.58 4.84
C GLU A 372 -3.60 -19.10 4.96
N ARG A 373 -4.32 -18.55 3.98
CA ARG A 373 -4.81 -17.16 3.92
C ARG A 373 -3.72 -16.09 3.81
N LEU A 374 -2.54 -16.48 3.32
CA LEU A 374 -1.50 -15.52 2.92
C LEU A 374 -1.90 -14.82 1.62
N ILE A 375 -1.34 -13.64 1.41
CA ILE A 375 -1.57 -12.77 0.26
C ILE A 375 -0.27 -12.59 -0.54
N TRP A 376 -0.37 -12.23 -1.81
CA TRP A 376 0.80 -11.89 -2.64
C TRP A 376 0.99 -10.39 -2.84
N GLY A 377 0.06 -9.55 -2.39
CA GLY A 377 0.15 -8.10 -2.47
C GLY A 377 -0.28 -7.46 -1.16
N LEU A 378 0.53 -6.55 -0.62
CA LEU A 378 0.26 -5.83 0.64
C LEU A 378 0.34 -4.32 0.42
N ARG A 379 -0.71 -3.61 0.80
CA ARG A 379 -0.81 -2.14 0.72
C ARG A 379 -0.74 -1.50 2.10
N VAL A 380 0.23 -0.62 2.31
CA VAL A 380 0.49 0.07 3.58
C VAL A 380 0.34 1.59 3.40
N PRO A 381 -0.46 2.30 4.24
CA PRO A 381 -0.67 3.75 4.11
C PRO A 381 0.47 4.57 4.74
N GLY A 382 1.71 4.22 4.41
CA GLY A 382 2.92 4.92 4.82
C GLY A 382 4.12 4.55 3.95
N ASN A 383 5.16 5.40 3.98
CA ASN A 383 6.44 5.12 3.32
C ASN A 383 7.30 4.19 4.18
N ILE A 384 7.03 2.89 4.12
CA ILE A 384 7.75 1.91 4.92
C ILE A 384 9.05 1.49 4.22
N ALA A 385 10.05 1.11 5.00
CA ALA A 385 11.25 0.49 4.46
C ALA A 385 10.92 -0.93 3.97
N HIS A 386 11.52 -1.36 2.86
CA HIS A 386 11.40 -2.75 2.43
C HIS A 386 12.51 -3.60 3.05
N ALA A 387 12.25 -4.90 3.18
CA ALA A 387 13.23 -5.84 3.71
C ALA A 387 14.36 -6.08 2.71
N VAL A 388 15.55 -6.41 3.22
CA VAL A 388 16.63 -6.94 2.38
C VAL A 388 16.25 -8.33 1.85
N GLU A 389 16.84 -8.73 0.72
CA GLU A 389 16.62 -10.02 0.08
C GLU A 389 16.65 -11.19 1.08
N LYS A 390 15.61 -12.04 1.07
CA LYS A 390 15.40 -13.22 1.92
C LYS A 390 15.31 -12.95 3.42
N ALA A 391 15.16 -11.69 3.84
CA ALA A 391 14.99 -11.38 5.25
C ALA A 391 13.62 -11.87 5.74
N ASN A 392 13.61 -12.39 6.97
CA ASN A 392 12.36 -12.72 7.63
C ASN A 392 11.57 -11.44 7.94
N PHE A 393 10.47 -11.22 7.23
CA PHE A 393 9.62 -10.04 7.38
C PHE A 393 9.07 -9.89 8.81
N LEU A 394 8.79 -10.99 9.52
CA LEU A 394 8.33 -10.97 10.91
C LEU A 394 9.40 -10.49 11.89
N LYS A 395 10.69 -10.66 11.57
CA LYS A 395 11.79 -10.07 12.34
C LYS A 395 12.00 -8.61 11.99
N ALA A 396 11.91 -8.27 10.71
CA ALA A 396 12.01 -6.89 10.25
C ALA A 396 10.91 -6.01 10.85
N TYR A 397 9.68 -6.53 10.94
CA TYR A 397 8.51 -5.86 11.51
C TYR A 397 7.80 -6.73 12.58
N PRO A 398 8.28 -6.70 13.85
CA PRO A 398 7.76 -7.59 14.91
C PRO A 398 6.27 -7.41 15.25
N GLY A 399 5.70 -6.22 15.02
CA GLY A 399 4.28 -5.96 15.24
C GLY A 399 3.36 -6.64 14.22
N PHE A 400 3.88 -7.02 13.05
CA PHE A 400 3.11 -7.56 11.93
C PHE A 400 2.39 -8.85 12.30
N TRP A 401 3.08 -9.75 13.03
CA TRP A 401 2.49 -11.02 13.48
C TRP A 401 1.21 -10.78 14.28
N LYS A 402 1.30 -9.99 15.37
CA LYS A 402 0.13 -9.73 16.22
C LYS A 402 -0.98 -9.01 15.47
N TRP A 403 -0.65 -8.15 14.51
CA TRP A 403 -1.63 -7.50 13.65
C TRP A 403 -2.40 -8.54 12.82
N ALA A 404 -1.70 -9.39 12.08
CA ALA A 404 -2.32 -10.39 11.22
C ALA A 404 -3.15 -11.42 12.02
N THR A 405 -2.61 -11.97 13.11
CA THR A 405 -3.30 -13.02 13.89
C THR A 405 -4.40 -12.50 14.80
N SER A 406 -4.60 -11.17 14.87
CA SER A 406 -5.70 -10.54 15.63
C SER A 406 -6.82 -10.00 14.73
N SER A 407 -6.83 -10.35 13.45
CA SER A 407 -7.70 -9.75 12.43
C SER A 407 -7.55 -8.22 12.40
N GLY A 408 -6.33 -7.70 12.53
CA GLY A 408 -6.04 -6.27 12.48
C GLY A 408 -6.49 -5.46 13.70
N LYS A 409 -6.82 -6.11 14.83
CA LYS A 409 -7.26 -5.43 16.07
C LYS A 409 -6.09 -4.89 16.88
N ASN A 410 -4.95 -5.58 16.86
CA ASN A 410 -3.74 -5.20 17.57
C ASN A 410 -2.67 -4.68 16.60
N GLU A 411 -1.72 -3.88 17.11
CA GLU A 411 -0.56 -3.38 16.36
C GLU A 411 -0.91 -2.76 14.99
N GLN A 412 -2.02 -2.01 14.89
CA GLN A 412 -2.53 -1.42 13.62
C GLN A 412 -1.52 -0.51 12.91
N ASN A 413 -0.56 0.05 13.66
CA ASN A 413 0.55 0.84 13.15
C ASN A 413 1.89 0.07 13.26
N TRP A 414 1.90 -1.24 13.01
CA TRP A 414 3.08 -2.11 13.16
C TRP A 414 4.33 -1.60 12.43
N TYR A 415 4.17 -0.84 11.35
CA TYR A 415 5.25 -0.23 10.58
C TYR A 415 5.77 1.09 11.16
N GLY A 416 4.98 1.78 11.98
CA GLY A 416 5.29 3.11 12.54
C GLY A 416 5.68 3.11 14.03
N GLN A 417 5.80 1.94 14.67
CA GLN A 417 6.05 1.82 16.12
C GLN A 417 7.49 2.11 16.56
N GLY A 418 8.44 2.19 15.62
CA GLY A 418 9.86 2.40 15.93
C GLY A 418 10.59 1.19 16.52
N ASN A 419 9.96 0.02 16.52
CA ASN A 419 10.54 -1.27 16.96
C ASN A 419 11.02 -2.16 15.79
N ALA A 420 10.97 -1.65 14.55
CA ALA A 420 11.43 -2.38 13.38
C ALA A 420 12.94 -2.65 13.44
N ASP A 421 13.37 -3.83 13.01
CA ASP A 421 14.78 -4.19 12.95
C ASP A 421 15.43 -3.54 11.73
N LYS A 422 16.06 -2.38 11.95
CA LYS A 422 16.74 -1.61 10.90
C LYS A 422 17.85 -2.40 10.20
N SER A 423 18.41 -3.43 10.84
CA SER A 423 19.45 -4.28 10.24
C SER A 423 18.91 -5.24 9.18
N LEU A 424 17.59 -5.33 9.01
CA LEU A 424 16.93 -6.12 7.98
C LEU A 424 16.23 -5.25 6.93
N LEU A 425 16.33 -3.93 7.03
CA LEU A 425 15.56 -2.98 6.22
C LEU A 425 16.45 -2.06 5.38
N ILE A 426 15.90 -1.62 4.24
CA ILE A 426 16.46 -0.59 3.36
C ILE A 426 15.52 0.62 3.37
N TYR A 427 16.05 1.77 3.77
CA TYR A 427 15.32 3.02 3.88
C TYR A 427 15.61 3.93 2.68
N ASN A 428 14.56 4.40 2.02
CA ASN A 428 14.61 5.30 0.87
C ASN A 428 13.57 6.42 0.96
#